data_AF-A0A4Q7AHR2-F1
#
_entry.id   AF-A0A4Q7AHR2-F1
#
_cell.length_a   1.000
_cell.length_b   1.000
_cell.length_c   1.000
_cell.angle_alpha   90.00
_cell.angle_beta   90.00
_cell.angle_gamma   90.00
#
_symmetry.space_group_name_H-M   'P 1'
#
loop_
_entity.id
_entity.type
_entity.pdbx_description
1 polymer ?
#
loop_
_entity_poly.entity_id
_entity_poly.type
_entity_poly.pdbx_seq_one_letter_code
_entity_poly.pdbx_strand_id
1 'polypeptide(L)'
;MNQLVNLPTATMNSIQIADLVESEHHHVRISIERLAKKNLIQLPPMRKVENKQSTSPNRFTNAYEFLGEQGKRDSIVVVAQLCPEFTARLVDRWQELEHQSTQHHIDLNNPHALRKALLEYTEQVIELEHKNLGLEQSIQTITQTPAGVKFQQACKILNIKRHVLTEWLSKHGWDRRLNNTRASTYYSQERGYCETKYEEVVNVKTNGELGSYTRIEFFILPKGMQILAKHFGGTAV
;
A
#
# COMPACT_ATOMS: atom_id res chain seq x y z
N MET A 1 -1.45 27.16 36.20
CA MET A 1 -1.56 28.36 35.34
C MET A 1 -1.19 27.92 33.93
N ASN A 2 -2.18 27.78 33.04
CA ASN A 2 -1.92 27.36 31.67
C ASN A 2 -1.46 28.59 30.87
N GLN A 3 -0.19 28.60 30.47
CA GLN A 3 0.31 29.55 29.49
C GLN A 3 -0.41 29.28 28.16
N LEU A 4 -1.32 30.17 27.78
CA LEU A 4 -1.85 30.24 26.43
C LEU A 4 -0.67 30.54 25.50
N VAL A 5 -0.24 29.53 24.75
CA VAL A 5 0.72 29.70 23.66
C VAL A 5 0.03 30.60 22.63
N ASN A 6 0.46 31.86 22.56
CA ASN A 6 0.00 32.80 21.54
C ASN A 6 0.63 32.35 20.20
N LEU A 7 -0.04 31.43 19.49
CA LEU A 7 0.39 31.05 18.15
C LEU A 7 0.41 32.31 17.28
N PRO A 8 1.48 32.55 16.48
CA PRO A 8 1.48 33.66 15.54
C PRO A 8 0.29 33.53 14.63
N THR A 9 -0.64 34.48 14.69
CA THR A 9 -1.78 34.55 13.79
C THR A 9 -1.24 34.74 12.38
N ALA A 10 -1.45 33.74 11.52
CA ALA A 10 -1.04 33.84 10.13
C ALA A 10 -1.78 35.01 9.46
N THR A 11 -1.02 35.94 8.90
CA THR A 11 -1.53 37.14 8.24
C THR A 11 -1.02 37.19 6.81
N MET A 12 -1.85 37.63 5.88
CA MET A 12 -1.41 37.92 4.51
C MET A 12 -1.84 39.34 4.14
N ASN A 13 -0.96 40.10 3.49
CA ASN A 13 -1.26 41.47 3.06
C ASN A 13 -1.51 41.54 1.55
N SER A 14 -2.15 42.62 1.08
CA SER A 14 -2.45 42.78 -0.34
C SER A 14 -1.22 42.96 -1.23
N ILE A 15 -0.05 43.30 -0.68
CA ILE A 15 1.23 43.35 -1.42
C ILE A 15 1.72 41.93 -1.70
N GLN A 16 1.70 41.04 -0.70
CA GLN A 16 2.01 39.63 -0.86
C GLN A 16 1.08 38.95 -1.86
N ILE A 17 -0.21 39.33 -1.89
CA ILE A 17 -1.15 38.86 -2.92
C ILE A 17 -0.75 39.37 -4.31
N ALA A 18 -0.31 40.63 -4.40
CA ALA A 18 0.18 41.21 -5.65
C ALA A 18 1.41 40.45 -6.19
N ASP A 19 2.35 40.12 -5.30
CA ASP A 19 3.53 39.31 -5.63
C ASP A 19 3.14 37.89 -6.06
N LEU A 20 2.18 37.25 -5.37
CA LEU A 20 1.71 35.90 -5.69
C LEU A 20 1.00 35.77 -7.05
N VAL A 21 0.31 36.84 -7.46
CA VAL A 21 -0.48 36.90 -8.69
C VAL A 21 0.31 37.60 -9.81
N GLU A 22 1.55 38.03 -9.54
CA GLU A 22 2.39 38.78 -10.47
C GLU A 22 1.63 39.99 -11.08
N SER A 23 0.89 40.71 -10.22
CA SER A 23 0.04 41.83 -10.62
C SER A 23 0.39 43.08 -9.83
N GLU A 24 0.16 44.25 -10.44
CA GLU A 24 0.36 45.53 -9.77
C GLU A 24 -0.52 45.65 -8.52
N HIS A 25 0.07 46.10 -7.40
CA HIS A 25 -0.63 46.27 -6.13
C HIS A 25 -1.89 47.15 -6.24
N HIS A 26 -1.87 48.12 -7.15
CA HIS A 26 -3.01 48.96 -7.47
C HIS A 26 -4.22 48.15 -7.98
N HIS A 27 -4.00 47.17 -8.87
CA HIS A 27 -5.07 46.32 -9.40
C HIS A 27 -5.66 45.42 -8.31
N VAL A 28 -4.81 44.86 -7.45
CA VAL A 28 -5.26 44.07 -6.29
C VAL A 28 -6.14 44.90 -5.37
N ARG A 29 -5.75 46.15 -5.08
CA ARG A 29 -6.53 47.06 -4.23
C ARG A 29 -7.91 47.36 -4.79
N ILE A 30 -7.99 47.67 -6.09
CA ILE A 30 -9.26 47.91 -6.79
C ILE A 30 -10.14 46.66 -6.74
N SER A 31 -9.57 45.47 -6.96
CA SER A 31 -10.32 44.21 -6.89
C SER A 31 -10.89 43.96 -5.51
N ILE A 32 -10.11 44.18 -4.44
CA ILE A 32 -10.59 44.07 -3.04
C ILE A 32 -11.77 45.02 -2.79
N GLU A 33 -11.65 46.28 -3.18
CA GLU A 33 -12.72 47.27 -3.00
C GLU A 33 -14.00 46.89 -3.78
N ARG A 34 -13.84 46.37 -5.01
CA ARG A 34 -14.97 45.90 -5.83
C ARG A 34 -15.65 44.66 -5.23
N LEU A 35 -14.89 43.70 -4.74
CA LEU A 35 -15.42 42.48 -4.10
C LEU A 35 -16.15 42.81 -2.79
N ALA A 36 -15.59 43.72 -1.99
CA ALA A 36 -16.23 44.19 -0.77
C ALA A 36 -17.56 44.91 -1.07
N LYS A 37 -17.61 45.76 -2.10
CA LYS A 37 -18.85 46.42 -2.55
C LYS A 37 -19.92 45.43 -3.02
N LYS A 38 -19.51 44.29 -3.58
CA LYS A 38 -20.41 43.19 -3.98
C LYS A 38 -20.80 42.27 -2.81
N ASN A 39 -20.35 42.57 -1.59
CA ASN A 39 -20.54 41.74 -0.40
C ASN A 39 -19.99 40.31 -0.55
N LEU A 40 -18.99 40.10 -1.43
CA LEU A 40 -18.34 38.80 -1.63
C LEU A 40 -17.25 38.52 -0.59
N ILE A 41 -16.62 39.58 -0.09
CA ILE A 41 -15.61 39.55 0.98
C ILE A 41 -15.93 40.65 1.99
N GLN A 42 -15.45 40.49 3.22
CA GLN A 42 -15.44 41.60 4.18
C GLN A 42 -14.29 42.55 3.83
N LEU A 43 -14.54 43.86 3.82
CA LEU A 43 -13.46 44.83 3.57
C LEU A 43 -12.38 44.68 4.66
N PRO A 44 -11.15 44.28 4.32
CA PRO A 44 -10.12 44.07 5.34
C PRO A 44 -9.64 45.41 5.91
N PRO A 45 -9.12 45.44 7.14
CA PRO A 45 -8.52 46.64 7.70
C PRO A 45 -7.28 47.04 6.89
N MET A 46 -7.08 48.34 6.72
CA MET A 46 -5.92 48.90 6.02
C MET A 46 -4.82 49.26 7.01
N ARG A 47 -3.59 48.83 6.74
CA ARG A 47 -2.41 49.10 7.57
C ARG A 47 -1.28 49.68 6.72
N LYS A 48 -0.50 50.60 7.28
CA LYS A 48 0.74 51.08 6.66
C LYS A 48 1.80 49.99 6.76
N VAL A 49 2.21 49.48 5.60
CA VAL A 49 3.29 48.50 5.47
C VAL A 49 4.53 49.22 4.97
N GLU A 50 5.66 48.96 5.62
CA GLU A 50 6.95 49.50 5.21
C GLU A 50 7.47 48.74 3.98
N ASN A 51 7.69 49.46 2.88
CA ASN A 51 8.39 48.95 1.73
C ASN A 51 9.89 48.93 2.05
N LYS A 52 10.40 47.75 2.40
CA LYS A 52 11.81 47.51 2.75
C LYS A 52 12.79 47.78 1.61
N GLN A 53 12.31 47.88 0.36
CA GLN A 53 13.14 48.14 -0.81
C GLN A 53 13.31 49.64 -1.09
N SER A 54 12.57 50.52 -0.41
CA SER A 54 12.64 51.97 -0.62
C SER A 54 13.43 52.68 0.48
N THR A 55 14.46 53.44 0.08
CA THR A 55 15.26 54.29 0.98
C THR A 55 14.61 55.66 1.24
N SER A 56 13.43 55.92 0.66
CA SER A 56 12.72 57.20 0.78
C SER A 56 12.05 57.38 2.15
N PRO A 57 11.92 58.61 2.67
CA PRO A 57 11.04 58.90 3.81
C PRO A 57 9.57 58.49 3.56
N ASN A 58 9.14 58.41 2.29
CA ASN A 58 7.83 57.94 1.87
C ASN A 58 7.78 56.43 1.57
N ARG A 59 8.53 55.62 2.33
CA ARG A 59 8.60 54.17 2.14
C ARG A 59 7.38 53.39 2.66
N PHE A 60 6.33 54.07 3.13
CA PHE A 60 5.15 53.40 3.67
C PHE A 60 4.04 53.34 2.63
N THR A 61 3.55 52.13 2.36
CA THR A 61 2.43 51.88 1.45
C THR A 61 1.24 51.36 2.25
N ASN A 62 0.05 51.88 1.96
CA ASN A 62 -1.18 51.36 2.55
C ASN A 62 -1.56 50.03 1.91
N ALA A 63 -1.63 48.95 2.70
CA ALA A 63 -2.04 47.62 2.24
C ALA A 63 -3.20 47.10 3.08
N TYR A 64 -4.04 46.26 2.49
CA TYR A 64 -5.10 45.55 3.19
C TYR A 64 -4.53 44.32 3.89
N GLU A 65 -4.94 44.10 5.14
CA GLU A 65 -4.44 43.00 5.98
C GLU A 65 -5.52 41.95 6.20
N PHE A 66 -5.28 40.73 5.71
CA PHE A 66 -6.18 39.59 5.86
C PHE A 66 -5.79 38.80 7.11
N LEU A 67 -6.72 38.71 8.06
CA LEU A 67 -6.51 38.12 9.39
C LEU A 67 -7.48 36.95 9.64
N GLY A 68 -6.97 35.88 10.23
CA GLY A 68 -7.77 34.72 10.65
C GLY A 68 -8.40 33.94 9.48
N GLU A 69 -9.37 33.07 9.80
CA GLU A 69 -10.05 32.20 8.83
C GLU A 69 -10.85 32.97 7.77
N GLN A 70 -11.52 34.06 8.17
CA GLN A 70 -12.24 34.93 7.23
C GLN A 70 -11.29 35.63 6.27
N GLY A 71 -10.18 36.17 6.78
CA GLY A 71 -9.14 36.76 5.93
C GLY A 71 -8.53 35.76 4.96
N LYS A 72 -8.32 34.51 5.39
CA LYS A 72 -7.84 33.42 4.52
C LYS A 72 -8.81 33.16 3.37
N ARG A 73 -10.10 32.97 3.66
CA ARG A 73 -11.15 32.80 2.63
C ARG A 73 -11.18 33.97 1.67
N ASP A 74 -11.25 35.19 2.19
CA ASP A 74 -11.38 36.40 1.39
C ASP A 74 -10.16 36.62 0.49
N SER A 75 -8.97 36.28 0.98
CA SER A 75 -7.74 36.34 0.19
C SER A 75 -7.73 35.36 -0.99
N ILE A 76 -8.29 34.15 -0.81
CA ILE A 76 -8.44 33.15 -1.88
C ILE A 76 -9.43 33.64 -2.94
N VAL A 77 -10.54 34.27 -2.51
CA VAL A 77 -11.53 34.86 -3.43
C VAL A 77 -10.90 35.97 -4.28
N VAL A 78 -10.06 36.83 -3.68
CA VAL A 78 -9.33 37.88 -4.39
C VAL A 78 -8.37 37.29 -5.44
N VAL A 79 -7.59 36.27 -5.06
CA VAL A 79 -6.68 35.57 -5.98
C VAL A 79 -7.44 34.89 -7.11
N ALA A 80 -8.56 34.22 -6.81
CA ALA A 80 -9.40 33.56 -7.80
C ALA A 80 -9.95 34.54 -8.86
N GLN A 81 -10.28 35.78 -8.47
CA GLN A 81 -10.71 36.79 -9.44
C GLN A 81 -9.56 37.31 -10.32
N LEU A 82 -8.36 37.46 -9.75
CA LEU A 82 -7.21 38.02 -10.46
C LEU A 82 -6.52 36.99 -11.39
N CYS A 83 -6.63 35.70 -11.07
CA CYS A 83 -6.07 34.60 -11.86
C CYS A 83 -7.18 33.73 -12.49
N PRO A 84 -7.92 34.22 -13.50
CA PRO A 84 -8.97 33.43 -14.14
C PRO A 84 -8.42 32.15 -14.79
N GLU A 85 -7.18 32.17 -15.29
CA GLU A 85 -6.50 30.99 -15.84
C GLU A 85 -6.32 29.87 -14.80
N PHE A 86 -5.97 30.23 -13.56
CA PHE A 86 -5.85 29.28 -12.47
C PHE A 86 -7.21 28.67 -12.13
N THR A 87 -8.27 29.49 -12.11
CA THR A 87 -9.63 28.98 -11.88
C THR A 87 -10.11 28.07 -13.02
N ALA A 88 -9.78 28.36 -14.28
CA ALA A 88 -10.11 27.51 -15.41
C ALA A 88 -9.42 26.14 -15.28
N ARG A 89 -8.12 26.11 -14.98
CA ARG A 89 -7.38 24.86 -14.75
C ARG A 89 -7.93 24.05 -13.58
N LEU A 90 -8.37 24.72 -12.52
CA LEU A 90 -9.02 24.05 -11.39
C LEU A 90 -10.34 23.39 -11.84
N VAL A 91 -11.16 24.10 -12.60
CA VAL A 91 -12.42 23.58 -13.16
C VAL A 91 -12.16 22.41 -14.11
N ASP A 92 -11.22 22.54 -15.05
CA ASP A 92 -10.85 21.48 -15.99
C ASP A 92 -10.42 20.21 -15.24
N ARG A 93 -9.64 20.38 -14.15
CA ARG A 93 -9.20 19.26 -13.32
C ARG A 93 -10.37 18.58 -12.59
N TRP A 94 -11.34 19.34 -12.10
CA TRP A 94 -12.55 18.77 -11.50
C TRP A 94 -13.38 18.02 -12.53
N GLN A 95 -13.56 18.58 -13.73
CA GLN A 95 -14.26 17.90 -14.82
C GLN A 95 -13.56 16.60 -15.22
N GLU A 96 -12.24 16.59 -15.32
CA GLU A 96 -11.47 15.37 -15.59
C GLU A 96 -11.73 14.29 -14.53
N LEU A 97 -11.69 14.65 -13.24
CA LEU A 97 -11.97 13.72 -12.14
C LEU A 97 -13.42 13.22 -12.15
N GLU A 98 -14.38 14.09 -12.45
CA GLU A 98 -15.79 13.72 -12.59
C GLU A 98 -16.00 12.78 -13.78
N HIS A 99 -15.33 13.01 -14.91
CA HIS A 99 -15.36 12.10 -16.05
C HIS A 99 -14.76 10.73 -15.70
N GLN A 100 -13.64 10.68 -14.98
CA GLN A 100 -13.04 9.42 -14.50
C GLN A 100 -13.97 8.68 -13.53
N SER A 101 -14.64 9.41 -12.63
CA SER A 101 -15.61 8.83 -11.70
C SER A 101 -16.88 8.35 -12.41
N THR A 102 -17.34 9.06 -13.43
CA THR A 102 -18.57 8.71 -14.17
C THR A 102 -18.38 7.48 -15.04
N GLN A 103 -17.17 7.23 -15.56
CA GLN A 103 -16.85 5.98 -16.25
C GLN A 103 -17.05 4.73 -15.37
N HIS A 104 -17.01 4.88 -14.04
CA HIS A 104 -17.22 3.81 -13.08
C HIS A 104 -18.60 3.86 -12.40
N HIS A 105 -19.44 4.85 -12.72
CA HIS A 105 -20.77 4.96 -12.12
C HIS A 105 -21.76 4.12 -12.93
N ILE A 106 -21.91 2.86 -12.53
CA ILE A 106 -23.02 2.02 -12.98
C ILE A 106 -24.31 2.67 -12.46
N ASP A 107 -25.22 3.04 -13.35
CA ASP A 107 -26.55 3.51 -12.96
C ASP A 107 -27.33 2.35 -12.31
N LEU A 108 -27.33 2.33 -10.98
CA LEU A 108 -27.98 1.29 -10.17
C LEU A 108 -29.51 1.32 -10.29
N ASN A 109 -30.10 2.42 -10.77
CA ASN A 109 -31.54 2.54 -10.98
C ASN A 109 -31.99 2.00 -12.35
N ASN A 110 -31.05 1.69 -13.24
CA ASN A 110 -31.32 1.09 -14.53
C ASN A 110 -31.10 -0.44 -14.45
N PRO A 111 -32.16 -1.27 -14.48
CA PRO A 111 -32.04 -2.72 -14.35
C PRO A 111 -31.17 -3.36 -15.44
N HIS A 112 -31.12 -2.76 -16.64
CA HIS A 112 -30.30 -3.27 -17.74
C HIS A 112 -28.80 -3.00 -17.51
N ALA A 113 -28.45 -1.81 -17.03
CA ALA A 113 -27.07 -1.45 -16.72
C ALA A 113 -26.51 -2.33 -15.58
N LEU A 114 -27.31 -2.53 -14.53
CA LEU A 114 -26.95 -3.41 -13.41
C LEU A 114 -26.76 -4.85 -13.87
N ARG A 115 -27.70 -5.40 -14.67
CA ARG A 115 -27.59 -6.76 -15.20
C ARG A 115 -26.31 -6.95 -16.01
N LYS A 116 -25.97 -5.98 -16.87
CA LYS A 116 -24.76 -6.04 -17.69
C LYS A 116 -23.50 -6.06 -16.82
N ALA A 117 -23.40 -5.16 -15.84
CA ALA A 117 -22.26 -5.11 -14.93
C ALA A 117 -22.09 -6.40 -14.10
N LEU A 118 -23.21 -6.98 -13.64
CA LEU A 118 -23.20 -8.25 -12.93
C LEU A 118 -22.73 -9.41 -13.84
N LEU A 119 -23.17 -9.44 -15.09
CA LEU A 119 -22.73 -10.46 -16.05
C LEU A 119 -21.23 -10.36 -16.32
N GLU A 120 -20.72 -9.16 -16.62
CA GLU A 120 -19.28 -8.93 -16.84
C GLU A 120 -18.45 -9.34 -15.62
N TYR A 121 -18.91 -9.00 -14.41
CA TYR A 121 -18.26 -9.44 -13.17
C TYR A 121 -18.27 -10.97 -13.03
N THR A 122 -19.41 -11.62 -13.31
CA THR A 122 -19.49 -13.09 -13.22
C THR A 122 -18.59 -13.79 -14.22
N GLU A 123 -18.47 -13.25 -15.45
CA GLU A 123 -17.56 -13.77 -16.47
C GLU A 123 -16.10 -13.66 -16.02
N GLN A 124 -15.70 -12.52 -15.45
CA GLN A 124 -14.35 -12.34 -14.90
C GLN A 124 -14.07 -13.32 -13.76
N VAL A 125 -15.03 -13.53 -12.85
CA VAL A 125 -14.88 -14.50 -11.75
C VAL A 125 -14.71 -15.91 -12.31
N ILE A 126 -15.54 -16.33 -13.26
CA ILE A 126 -15.43 -17.66 -13.89
C ILE A 126 -14.06 -17.82 -14.58
N GLU A 127 -13.57 -16.80 -15.29
CA GLU A 127 -12.27 -16.84 -15.95
C GLU A 127 -11.12 -16.98 -14.93
N LEU A 128 -11.18 -16.22 -13.82
CA LEU A 128 -10.20 -16.31 -12.74
C LEU A 128 -10.25 -17.66 -12.04
N GLU A 129 -11.44 -18.20 -11.79
CA GLU A 129 -11.63 -19.54 -11.24
C GLU A 129 -11.02 -20.61 -12.15
N HIS A 130 -11.25 -20.53 -13.47
CA HIS A 130 -10.66 -21.45 -14.44
C HIS A 130 -9.12 -21.36 -14.47
N LYS A 131 -8.57 -20.13 -14.42
CA LYS A 131 -7.11 -19.92 -14.33
C LYS A 131 -6.54 -20.52 -13.03
N ASN A 132 -7.22 -20.30 -11.90
CA ASN A 132 -6.82 -20.87 -10.61
C ASN A 132 -6.87 -22.41 -10.63
N LEU A 133 -7.92 -23.02 -11.18
CA LEU A 133 -8.01 -24.47 -11.34
C LEU A 133 -6.83 -25.02 -12.15
N GLY A 134 -6.47 -24.38 -13.26
CA GLY A 134 -5.32 -24.76 -14.06
C GLY A 134 -3.99 -24.67 -13.28
N LEU A 135 -3.81 -23.59 -12.51
CA LEU A 135 -2.63 -23.43 -11.65
C LEU A 135 -2.58 -24.50 -10.56
N GLU A 136 -3.69 -24.80 -9.89
CA GLU A 136 -3.75 -25.86 -8.87
C GLU A 136 -3.41 -27.24 -9.46
N GLN A 137 -3.91 -27.56 -10.66
CA GLN A 137 -3.58 -28.79 -11.37
C GLN A 137 -2.09 -28.86 -11.75
N SER A 138 -1.49 -27.73 -12.15
CA SER A 138 -0.05 -27.67 -12.46
C SER A 138 0.80 -27.93 -11.21
N ILE A 139 0.43 -27.34 -10.06
CA ILE A 139 1.07 -27.56 -8.78
C ILE A 139 0.96 -29.03 -8.37
N GLN A 140 -0.23 -29.62 -8.52
CA GLN A 140 -0.42 -31.05 -8.23
C GLN A 140 0.45 -31.93 -9.13
N THR A 141 0.51 -31.67 -10.43
CA THR A 141 1.33 -32.45 -11.37
C THR A 141 2.83 -32.37 -11.03
N ILE A 142 3.34 -31.18 -10.69
CA ILE A 142 4.76 -30.99 -10.35
C ILE A 142 5.11 -31.63 -8.99
N THR A 143 4.15 -31.69 -8.06
CA THR A 143 4.37 -32.16 -6.68
C THR A 143 3.87 -33.58 -6.44
N GLN A 144 3.30 -34.24 -7.45
CA GLN A 144 2.96 -35.65 -7.42
C GLN A 144 4.23 -36.48 -7.28
N THR A 145 4.45 -36.96 -6.06
CA THR A 145 5.53 -37.90 -5.75
C THR A 145 4.90 -39.25 -5.38
N PRO A 146 5.25 -40.36 -6.05
CA PRO A 146 4.63 -41.67 -5.78
C PRO A 146 4.98 -42.23 -4.40
N ALA A 147 6.06 -41.75 -3.77
CA ALA A 147 6.48 -42.11 -2.42
C ALA A 147 6.94 -40.86 -1.66
N GLY A 148 7.17 -41.01 -0.35
CA GLY A 148 7.74 -39.94 0.47
C GLY A 148 9.13 -39.51 -0.04
N VAL A 149 9.35 -38.20 -0.11
CA VAL A 149 10.62 -37.61 -0.58
C VAL A 149 11.50 -37.18 0.58
N LYS A 150 12.82 -37.34 0.43
CA LYS A 150 13.79 -36.86 1.44
C LYS A 150 13.78 -35.33 1.49
N PHE A 151 14.15 -34.77 2.64
CA PHE A 151 14.16 -33.32 2.87
C PHE A 151 14.87 -32.49 1.78
N GLN A 152 16.04 -32.95 1.30
CA GLN A 152 16.79 -32.26 0.25
C GLN A 152 16.08 -32.28 -1.10
N GLN A 153 15.41 -33.39 -1.42
CA GLN A 153 14.64 -33.53 -2.66
C GLN A 153 13.40 -32.64 -2.62
N ALA A 154 12.73 -32.52 -1.47
CA ALA A 154 11.63 -31.59 -1.28
C ALA A 154 12.05 -30.13 -1.52
N CYS A 155 13.23 -29.72 -1.01
CA CYS A 155 13.75 -28.37 -1.27
C CYS A 155 13.96 -28.10 -2.77
N LYS A 156 14.42 -29.11 -3.53
CA LYS A 156 14.63 -29.01 -4.99
C LYS A 156 13.30 -28.92 -5.74
N ILE A 157 12.33 -29.76 -5.40
CA ILE A 157 11.00 -29.78 -6.05
C ILE A 157 10.26 -28.46 -5.80
N LEU A 158 10.32 -27.95 -4.57
CA LEU A 158 9.66 -26.70 -4.18
C LEU A 158 10.46 -25.44 -4.58
N ASN A 159 11.68 -25.60 -5.10
CA ASN A 159 12.62 -24.51 -5.39
C ASN A 159 12.84 -23.52 -4.23
N ILE A 160 12.98 -24.03 -2.99
CA ILE A 160 13.18 -23.21 -1.79
C ILE A 160 14.49 -23.53 -1.07
N LYS A 161 15.02 -22.53 -0.36
CA LYS A 161 16.23 -22.67 0.46
C LYS A 161 15.96 -23.55 1.68
N ARG A 162 16.95 -24.36 2.07
CA ARG A 162 16.88 -25.31 3.20
C ARG A 162 16.44 -24.67 4.53
N HIS A 163 16.90 -23.45 4.82
CA HIS A 163 16.55 -22.77 6.08
C HIS A 163 15.07 -22.40 6.11
N VAL A 164 14.49 -21.94 5.00
CA VAL A 164 13.08 -21.56 4.88
C VAL A 164 12.18 -22.77 5.15
N LEU A 165 12.47 -23.92 4.51
CA LEU A 165 11.69 -25.14 4.75
C LEU A 165 11.86 -25.64 6.19
N THR A 166 13.05 -25.50 6.76
CA THR A 166 13.31 -25.90 8.16
C THR A 166 12.50 -25.07 9.14
N GLU A 167 12.55 -23.75 9.01
CA GLU A 167 11.82 -22.83 9.88
C GLU A 167 10.31 -23.08 9.79
N TRP A 168 9.79 -23.28 8.59
CA TRP A 168 8.38 -23.58 8.38
C TRP A 168 7.96 -24.90 9.03
N LEU A 169 8.70 -25.99 8.78
CA LEU A 169 8.39 -27.30 9.38
C LEU A 169 8.41 -27.24 10.91
N SER A 170 9.38 -26.54 11.49
CA SER A 170 9.50 -26.42 12.95
C SER A 170 8.40 -25.56 13.54
N LYS A 171 8.05 -24.44 12.88
CA LYS A 171 6.95 -23.55 13.29
C LYS A 171 5.59 -24.25 13.25
N HIS A 172 5.37 -25.12 12.26
CA HIS A 172 4.14 -25.90 12.12
C HIS A 172 4.16 -27.24 12.89
N GLY A 173 5.24 -27.53 13.63
CA GLY A 173 5.37 -28.74 14.45
C GLY A 173 5.45 -30.02 13.64
N TRP A 174 6.01 -29.99 12.43
CA TRP A 174 6.15 -31.16 11.56
C TRP A 174 7.44 -31.93 11.79
N ASP A 175 8.49 -31.25 12.22
CA ASP A 175 9.77 -31.87 12.54
C ASP A 175 10.23 -31.62 13.98
N ARG A 176 11.09 -32.50 14.45
CA ARG A 176 11.79 -32.45 15.74
C ARG A 176 13.21 -32.98 15.57
N ARG A 177 14.04 -32.81 16.61
CA ARG A 177 15.40 -33.36 16.65
C ARG A 177 15.45 -34.60 17.54
N LEU A 178 16.00 -35.69 17.01
CA LEU A 178 16.29 -36.94 17.71
C LEU A 178 17.76 -37.29 17.45
N ASN A 179 18.60 -37.36 18.49
CA ASN A 179 20.05 -37.59 18.37
C ASN A 179 20.72 -36.66 17.32
N ASN A 180 20.40 -35.36 17.39
CA ASN A 180 20.82 -34.31 16.43
C ASN A 180 20.32 -34.50 14.98
N THR A 181 19.61 -35.59 14.68
CA THR A 181 19.05 -35.92 13.37
C THR A 181 17.59 -35.46 13.28
N ARG A 182 17.13 -35.06 12.10
CA ARG A 182 15.74 -34.65 11.89
C ARG A 182 14.83 -35.87 11.91
N ALA A 183 13.75 -35.77 12.67
CA ALA A 183 12.67 -36.75 12.71
C ALA A 183 11.33 -36.03 12.66
N SER A 184 10.28 -36.74 12.25
CA SER A 184 8.91 -36.28 12.26
C SER A 184 8.34 -36.28 13.68
N THR A 185 7.38 -35.40 13.91
CA THR A 185 6.56 -35.39 15.13
C THR A 185 5.41 -36.38 15.01
N TYR A 186 4.85 -36.78 16.15
CA TYR A 186 3.61 -37.58 16.19
C TYR A 186 2.49 -36.92 15.37
N TYR A 187 2.30 -35.60 15.56
CA TYR A 187 1.32 -34.79 14.82
C TYR A 187 1.44 -34.92 13.29
N SER A 188 2.66 -34.85 12.76
CA SER A 188 2.87 -34.96 11.31
C SER A 188 2.73 -36.38 10.78
N GLN A 189 3.05 -37.40 11.59
CA GLN A 189 2.91 -38.81 11.21
C GLN A 189 1.44 -39.22 11.15
N GLU A 190 0.68 -38.89 12.19
CA GLU A 190 -0.75 -39.22 12.27
C GLU A 190 -1.55 -38.63 11.10
N ARG A 191 -1.20 -37.42 10.67
CA ARG A 191 -1.87 -36.74 9.56
C ARG A 191 -1.36 -37.14 8.17
N GLY A 192 -0.30 -37.94 8.10
CA GLY A 192 0.34 -38.38 6.87
C GLY A 192 1.11 -37.27 6.14
N TYR A 193 1.67 -36.30 6.88
CA TYR A 193 2.49 -35.22 6.30
C TYR A 193 3.96 -35.62 6.20
N CYS A 194 4.49 -36.27 7.23
CA CYS A 194 5.89 -36.68 7.29
C CYS A 194 6.03 -38.05 7.97
N GLU A 195 7.10 -38.77 7.65
CA GLU A 195 7.41 -40.08 8.22
C GLU A 195 8.89 -40.13 8.63
N THR A 196 9.17 -40.80 9.74
CA THR A 196 10.53 -41.16 10.14
C THR A 196 10.70 -42.66 9.98
N LYS A 197 11.70 -43.08 9.20
CA LYS A 197 12.11 -44.48 9.11
C LYS A 197 13.37 -44.70 9.91
N TYR A 198 13.40 -45.83 10.62
CA TYR A 198 14.53 -46.28 11.42
C TYR A 198 15.12 -47.51 10.75
N GLU A 199 16.42 -47.49 10.50
CA GLU A 199 17.16 -48.61 9.91
C GLU A 199 18.37 -48.93 10.79
N GLU A 200 18.54 -50.17 11.20
CA GLU A 200 19.73 -50.59 11.93
C GLU A 200 20.86 -50.85 10.94
N VAL A 201 21.91 -50.04 11.01
CA VAL A 201 23.08 -50.18 10.17
C VAL A 201 24.18 -50.83 10.99
N VAL A 202 24.61 -52.01 10.56
CA VAL A 202 25.78 -52.70 11.10
C VAL A 202 27.01 -52.12 10.42
N ASN A 203 27.98 -51.65 11.20
CA ASN A 203 29.26 -51.17 10.70
C ASN A 203 30.42 -52.00 11.27
N VAL A 204 31.47 -52.16 10.48
CA VAL A 204 32.72 -52.75 10.96
C VAL A 204 33.58 -51.60 11.46
N LYS A 205 33.86 -51.57 12.76
CA LYS A 205 34.77 -50.59 13.36
C LYS A 205 36.19 -50.86 12.89
N THR A 206 37.07 -49.86 12.98
CA THR A 206 38.50 -49.97 12.63
C THR A 206 39.24 -51.09 13.35
N ASN A 207 38.70 -51.57 14.48
CA ASN A 207 39.26 -52.64 15.30
C ASN A 207 38.74 -54.04 14.91
N GLY A 208 37.95 -54.17 13.83
CA GLY A 208 37.34 -55.43 13.39
C GLY A 208 36.06 -55.81 14.13
N GLU A 209 35.68 -55.10 15.20
CA GLU A 209 34.42 -55.32 15.91
C GLU A 209 33.21 -54.80 15.13
N LEU A 210 32.11 -55.57 15.17
CA LEU A 210 30.81 -55.13 14.66
C LEU A 210 30.21 -54.10 15.63
N GLY A 211 29.99 -52.88 15.14
CA GLY A 211 29.11 -51.90 15.76
C GLY A 211 27.76 -51.88 15.07
N SER A 212 26.73 -51.41 15.78
CA SER A 212 25.45 -51.08 15.16
C SER A 212 25.05 -49.67 15.57
N TYR A 213 24.41 -48.94 14.66
CA TYR A 213 23.76 -47.68 14.97
C TYR A 213 22.42 -47.58 14.24
N THR A 214 21.47 -46.90 14.86
CA THR A 214 20.16 -46.63 14.24
C THR A 214 20.28 -45.41 13.33
N ARG A 215 20.11 -45.63 12.03
CA ARG A 215 19.98 -44.57 11.03
C ARG A 215 18.53 -44.07 11.03
N ILE A 216 18.38 -42.76 11.22
CA ILE A 216 17.09 -42.06 11.23
C ILE A 216 16.96 -41.30 9.91
N GLU A 217 15.94 -41.62 9.10
CA GLU A 217 15.66 -40.90 7.86
C GLU A 217 14.28 -40.22 7.90
N PHE A 218 14.26 -38.93 7.54
CA PHE A 218 13.03 -38.11 7.49
C PHE A 218 12.53 -37.96 6.06
N PHE A 219 11.25 -38.29 5.87
CA PHE A 219 10.54 -38.20 4.60
C PHE A 219 9.32 -37.27 4.71
N ILE A 220 9.09 -36.48 3.67
CA ILE A 220 7.86 -35.71 3.49
C ILE A 220 6.96 -36.50 2.54
N LEU A 221 5.76 -36.82 3.01
CA LEU A 221 4.79 -37.63 2.27
C LEU A 221 4.06 -36.78 1.21
N PRO A 222 3.40 -37.39 0.21
CA PRO A 222 2.77 -36.67 -0.89
C PRO A 222 1.75 -35.61 -0.42
N LYS A 223 0.98 -35.94 0.63
CA LYS A 223 0.03 -35.01 1.27
C LYS A 223 0.73 -33.81 1.93
N GLY A 224 1.90 -34.04 2.53
CA GLY A 224 2.75 -32.96 3.06
C GLY A 224 3.31 -32.08 1.95
N MET A 225 3.77 -32.70 0.85
CA MET A 225 4.28 -31.97 -0.32
C MET A 225 3.23 -31.07 -0.96
N GLN A 226 1.98 -31.52 -1.09
CA GLN A 226 0.89 -30.69 -1.63
C GLN A 226 0.65 -29.42 -0.79
N ILE A 227 0.66 -29.55 0.53
CA ILE A 227 0.47 -28.41 1.44
C ILE A 227 1.64 -27.43 1.31
N LEU A 228 2.87 -27.95 1.30
CA LEU A 228 4.06 -27.12 1.11
C LEU A 228 4.05 -26.43 -0.25
N ALA A 229 3.61 -27.11 -1.31
CA ALA A 229 3.54 -26.54 -2.64
C ALA A 229 2.50 -25.43 -2.77
N LYS A 230 1.32 -25.58 -2.13
CA LYS A 230 0.34 -24.49 -2.05
C LYS A 230 0.88 -23.28 -1.29
N HIS A 231 1.58 -23.52 -0.17
CA HIS A 231 2.13 -22.45 0.65
C HIS A 231 3.29 -21.70 -0.05
N PHE A 232 4.25 -22.43 -0.63
CA PHE A 232 5.45 -21.84 -1.22
C PHE A 232 5.27 -21.45 -2.70
N GLY A 233 4.34 -22.08 -3.42
CA GLY A 233 4.02 -21.75 -4.81
C GLY A 233 3.40 -20.35 -4.98
N GLY A 234 2.72 -19.83 -3.95
CA GLY A 234 2.21 -18.46 -3.94
C GLY A 234 3.25 -17.39 -3.56
N THR A 235 4.45 -17.78 -3.15
CA THR A 235 5.52 -16.88 -2.67
C THR A 235 6.70 -16.73 -3.63
N ALA A 236 6.59 -17.26 -4.85
CA ALA A 236 7.57 -17.02 -5.91
C ALA A 236 7.22 -15.69 -6.61
N VAL A 237 7.60 -14.59 -5.98
CA VAL A 237 7.77 -13.27 -6.61
C VAL A 237 9.26 -13.07 -6.92
#